data_AF-M5JWU0-F1
#
_entry.id   AF-M5JWU0-F1
#
_cell.length_a   1.000
_cell.length_b   1.000
_cell.length_c   1.000
_cell.angle_alpha   90.00
_cell.angle_beta   90.00
_cell.angle_gamma   90.00
#
_symmetry.space_group_name_H-M   'P 1'
#
loop_
_entity.id
_entity.type
_entity.pdbx_description
1 polymer ?
#
loop_
_entity_poly.entity_id
_entity_poly.type
_entity_poly.pdbx_seq_one_letter_code
_entity_poly.pdbx_strand_id
1 'polypeptide(L)' 'MAVKSKFEVTGKAGTFVAGERNPGVGKPVSLTEEQAYYPLIAGEIRRPGTVAEADPAAGKPKKV' A
#
# COMPACT_ATOMS: atom_id res chain seq x y z
N MET A 1 -7.08 -13.74 18.17
CA MET A 1 -6.68 -12.52 17.43
C MET A 1 -6.39 -12.92 16.01
N ALA A 2 -6.96 -12.25 15.01
CA ALA A 2 -6.63 -12.54 13.61
C ALA A 2 -5.17 -12.13 13.33
N VAL A 3 -4.44 -12.99 12.62
CA VAL A 3 -3.05 -12.72 12.24
C VAL A 3 -3.03 -11.57 11.24
N LYS A 4 -2.19 -10.56 11.49
CA LYS A 4 -2.00 -9.43 10.59
C LYS A 4 -0.75 -9.63 9.74
N SER A 5 -0.90 -9.40 8.44
CA SER A 5 0.18 -9.37 7.45
C SER A 5 0.56 -7.91 7.15
N LYS A 6 1.80 -7.69 6.72
CA LYS A 6 2.23 -6.37 6.22
C LYS A 6 1.86 -6.24 4.75
N PHE A 7 1.39 -5.06 4.37
CA PHE A 7 1.12 -4.65 3.00
C PHE A 7 1.73 -3.28 2.75
N GLU A 8 2.04 -2.95 1.50
CA GLU A 8 2.51 -1.63 1.09
C GLU A 8 1.39 -0.85 0.42
N VAL A 9 1.21 0.41 0.82
CA VAL A 9 0.24 1.29 0.17
C VAL A 9 0.73 1.74 -1.20
N THR A 10 -0.17 1.78 -2.18
CA THR A 10 0.13 2.21 -3.55
C THR A 10 -0.32 3.66 -3.81
N GLY A 11 0.04 4.20 -4.97
CA GLY A 11 -0.46 5.50 -5.44
C GLY A 11 -1.95 5.55 -5.74
N LYS A 12 -2.64 4.40 -5.79
CA LYS A 12 -4.09 4.33 -6.00
C LYS A 12 -4.89 4.55 -4.71
N ALA A 13 -4.26 4.41 -3.55
CA ALA A 13 -4.92 4.58 -2.26
C ALA A 13 -5.35 6.03 -2.01
N GLY A 14 -6.59 6.22 -1.56
CA GLY A 14 -7.10 7.52 -1.12
C GLY A 14 -6.59 7.93 0.27
N THR A 15 -7.30 8.87 0.92
CA THR A 15 -6.97 9.36 2.27
C THR A 15 -7.01 8.27 3.35
N PHE A 16 -7.76 7.20 3.10
CA PHE A 16 -7.94 6.06 3.99
C PHE A 16 -7.75 4.75 3.21
N VAL A 17 -7.29 3.71 3.90
CA VAL A 17 -7.13 2.34 3.39
C VAL A 17 -7.66 1.39 4.46
N ALA A 18 -8.60 0.52 4.10
CA ALA A 18 -9.26 -0.40 5.04
C ALA A 18 -9.85 0.28 6.30
N GLY A 19 -10.32 1.52 6.16
CA GLY A 19 -10.86 2.32 7.28
C GLY A 19 -9.80 2.98 8.17
N GLU A 20 -8.51 2.76 7.92
CA GLU A 20 -7.40 3.40 8.63
C GLU A 20 -6.81 4.55 7.81
N ARG A 21 -6.20 5.53 8.47
CA ARG A 21 -5.59 6.68 7.78
C ARG A 21 -4.42 6.20 6.94
N ASN A 22 -4.39 6.60 5.66
CA ASN A 22 -3.32 6.22 4.76
C ASN A 22 -1.97 6.80 5.25
N PRO A 23 -0.95 5.96 5.55
CA PRO A 23 0.37 6.41 5.99
C PRO A 23 1.21 7.03 4.85
N GLY A 24 0.79 6.88 3.59
CA GLY A 24 1.46 7.35 2.39
C GLY A 24 1.93 6.22 1.47
N VAL A 25 2.15 6.54 0.20
CA VAL A 25 2.61 5.59 -0.83
C VAL A 25 3.94 4.95 -0.43
N GLY A 26 4.04 3.63 -0.60
CA GLY A 26 5.20 2.81 -0.24
C GLY A 26 5.37 2.59 1.26
N LYS A 27 4.49 3.15 2.11
CA LYS A 27 4.53 2.90 3.55
C LYS A 27 3.80 1.61 3.90
N PRO A 28 4.26 0.89 4.93
CA PRO A 28 3.63 -0.34 5.36
C PRO A 28 2.32 -0.07 6.12
N VAL A 29 1.34 -0.94 5.92
CA VAL A 29 0.10 -1.04 6.70
C VAL A 29 -0.09 -2.50 7.16
N SER A 30 -0.57 -2.69 8.39
CA SER A 30 -0.74 -4.01 9.00
C SER A 30 -2.21 -4.39 9.05
N LEU A 31 -2.63 -5.29 8.17
CA LEU A 31 -4.03 -5.68 7.99
C LEU A 31 -4.18 -7.21 8.13
N THR A 32 -5.35 -7.66 8.54
CA THR A 32 -5.73 -9.07 8.35
C THR A 32 -5.97 -9.34 6.86
N GLU A 33 -5.94 -10.61 6.44
CA GLU A 33 -6.27 -10.95 5.05
C GLU A 33 -7.70 -10.50 4.66
N GLU A 34 -8.66 -10.57 5.59
CA GLU A 34 -10.03 -10.07 5.36
C GLU A 34 -10.07 -8.54 5.16
N GLN A 35 -9.32 -7.79 5.98
CA GLN A 35 -9.22 -6.33 5.83
C GLN A 35 -8.49 -5.95 4.53
N ALA A 36 -7.51 -6.75 4.11
CA ALA A 36 -6.73 -6.53 2.91
C ALA A 36 -7.46 -6.96 1.62
N TYR A 37 -8.51 -7.77 1.71
CA TYR A 37 -9.19 -8.37 0.56
C TYR A 37 -9.61 -7.33 -0.50
N TYR A 38 -10.44 -6.36 -0.12
CA TYR A 38 -10.90 -5.32 -1.05
C TYR A 38 -9.81 -4.33 -1.47
N PRO A 39 -8.96 -3.81 -0.55
CA PRO A 39 -7.85 -2.92 -0.94
C PRO A 39 -6.84 -3.56 -1.89
N LEU A 40 -6.59 -4.87 -1.79
CA LEU A 40 -5.75 -5.61 -2.74
C LEU A 40 -6.39 -5.65 -4.14
N ILE A 41 -7.69 -5.95 -4.21
CA ILE A 41 -8.45 -5.98 -5.47
C ILE A 41 -8.50 -4.60 -6.12
N ALA A 42 -8.75 -3.55 -5.33
CA ALA A 42 -8.74 -2.17 -5.78
C ALA A 42 -7.33 -1.68 -6.18
N GLY A 43 -6.28 -2.41 -5.81
CA GLY A 43 -4.90 -2.05 -6.05
C GLY A 43 -4.42 -0.89 -5.17
N GLU A 44 -5.10 -0.58 -4.07
CA GLU A 44 -4.73 0.43 -3.08
C GLU A 44 -3.55 -0.03 -2.21
N ILE A 45 -3.41 -1.34 -2.02
CA ILE A 45 -2.26 -1.96 -1.34
C ILE A 45 -1.71 -3.13 -2.16
N ARG A 46 -0.50 -3.55 -1.84
CA ARG A 46 0.15 -4.73 -2.40
C ARG A 46 0.90 -5.52 -1.34
N ARG A 47 1.20 -6.79 -1.63
CA ARG A 47 2.06 -7.60 -0.75
C ARG A 47 3.52 -7.12 -0.85
N PRO A 48 4.27 -7.08 0.27
CA PRO A 48 5.66 -6.68 0.26
C PRO A 48 6.46 -7.64 -0.61
N GLY A 49 7.36 -7.09 -1.44
CA GLY A 49 8.17 -7.88 -2.36
C GLY A 49 7.51 -8.22 -3.70
N THR A 50 6.25 -7.81 -3.95
CA THR A 50 5.80 -7.67 -5.33
C THR A 50 6.50 -6.44 -5.92
N VAL A 51 7.44 -6.69 -6.82
CA VAL A 51 8.17 -5.63 -7.54
C VAL A 51 7.12 -4.66 -8.08
N ALA A 52 7.22 -3.41 -7.66
CA ALA A 52 6.39 -2.34 -8.20
C ALA A 52 6.47 -2.41 -9.72
N GLU A 53 5.36 -2.58 -10.42
CA GLU A 53 5.27 -2.00 -11.76
C GLU A 53 5.53 -0.52 -11.54
N ALA A 54 6.72 -0.09 -11.97
CA ALA A 54 7.25 1.21 -11.69
C ALA A 54 6.31 2.25 -12.30
N ASP A 55 5.64 3.01 -11.44
CA ASP A 55 4.92 4.20 -11.87
C ASP A 55 5.96 5.19 -12.42
N PRO A 56 5.94 5.52 -13.72
CA PRO A 56 6.95 6.39 -14.32
C PRO A 56 6.85 7.86 -13.89
N ALA A 57 5.91 8.21 -13.00
CA ALA A 57 5.71 9.59 -12.54
C ALA A 57 6.34 9.92 -11.16
N ALA A 58 7.06 9.01 -10.51
CA ALA A 58 7.84 9.34 -9.31
C ALA A 58 9.15 10.05 -9.69
N GLY A 59 9.01 11.33 -10.07
CA GLY A 59 10.10 12.23 -10.38
C GLY A 59 11.13 12.34 -9.25
N LYS A 60 12.29 11.72 -9.50
CA LYS A 60 13.67 12.11 -9.13
C LYS A 60 13.93 12.57 -7.67
N PRO A 61 14.72 11.82 -6.88
CA PRO A 61 15.37 12.43 -5.72
C PRO A 61 16.37 13.49 -6.23
N LYS A 62 16.22 14.74 -5.77
CA LYS A 62 17.27 15.75 -5.89
C LYS A 62 18.53 15.22 -5.20
N LYS A 63 19.54 14.90 -6.00
CA LYS A 63 20.90 14.68 -5.51
C LYS A 63 21.54 16.06 -5.31
N VAL A 64 22.11 16.22 -4.12
CA VAL A 64 22.96 17.32 -3.63
C VAL A 64 24.07 17.71 -4.60
#